data_AF-A0A7S2JIP2-F1
#
_entry.id   AF-A0A7S2JIP2-F1
#
_cell.length_a   1.000
_cell.length_b   1.000
_cell.length_c   1.000
_cell.angle_alpha   90.00
_cell.angle_beta   90.00
_cell.angle_gamma   90.00
#
_symmetry.space_group_name_H-M   'P 1'
#
loop_
_entity.id
_entity.type
_entity.pdbx_description
1 polymer ?
#
loop_
_entity_poly.entity_id
_entity_poly.type
_entity_poly.pdbx_seq_one_letter_code
_entity_poly.pdbx_strand_id
1 'polypeptide(L)'
;ARAESARAESARAEAVRADEEAAASHRVEASDLSRSLRWSAEQLEADRAAKLLLAAEEGLIGAHSAALANAPAAHALEQRALDQVGQSAEMDIYLRSLRHALARRRQEMDSIESALRLYEERCASEECARRHIKRPVSLPWG
;
A
#
# COMPACT_ATOMS: atom_id res chain seq x y z
N ALA A 1 0.37 -73.78 -0.96
CA ALA A 1 1.17 -73.40 0.23
C ALA A 1 2.37 -72.50 -0.10
N ARG A 2 3.54 -73.01 -0.53
CA ARG A 2 4.76 -72.16 -0.69
C ARG A 2 4.67 -71.14 -1.84
N ALA A 3 4.08 -71.52 -2.98
CA ALA A 3 3.89 -70.61 -4.11
C ALA A 3 2.84 -69.51 -3.83
N GLU A 4 1.86 -69.78 -2.96
CA GLU A 4 0.88 -68.79 -2.49
C GLU A 4 1.50 -67.84 -1.47
N SER A 5 2.38 -68.34 -0.58
CA SER A 5 3.18 -67.50 0.34
C SER A 5 4.06 -66.52 -0.42
N ALA A 6 4.78 -66.99 -1.44
CA ALA A 6 5.65 -66.14 -2.25
C ALA A 6 4.87 -65.06 -3.04
N ARG A 7 3.67 -65.40 -3.53
CA ARG A 7 2.77 -64.42 -4.20
C ARG A 7 2.22 -63.39 -3.21
N ALA A 8 1.86 -63.82 -2.00
CA ALA A 8 1.39 -62.93 -0.94
C ALA A 8 2.51 -62.00 -0.44
N GLU A 9 3.75 -62.48 -0.36
CA GLU A 9 4.93 -61.69 -0.03
C GLU A 9 5.26 -60.67 -1.14
N SER A 10 5.19 -61.07 -2.42
CA SER A 10 5.36 -60.15 -3.55
C SER A 10 4.29 -59.06 -3.57
N ALA A 11 3.02 -59.41 -3.39
CA ALA A 11 1.91 -58.45 -3.36
C ALA A 11 2.02 -57.47 -2.18
N ARG A 12 2.52 -57.93 -1.02
CA ARG A 12 2.81 -57.06 0.12
C ARG A 12 3.98 -56.11 -0.16
N ALA A 13 5.04 -56.58 -0.80
CA ALA A 13 6.17 -55.73 -1.18
C ALA A 13 5.78 -54.68 -2.23
N GLU A 14 4.92 -55.04 -3.18
CA GLU A 14 4.35 -54.11 -4.16
C GLU A 14 3.42 -53.07 -3.49
N ALA A 15 2.58 -53.49 -2.54
CA ALA A 15 1.74 -52.58 -1.78
C ALA A 15 2.56 -51.58 -0.94
N VAL A 16 3.65 -52.02 -0.31
CA VAL A 16 4.56 -51.14 0.43
C VAL A 16 5.25 -50.12 -0.49
N ARG A 17 5.73 -50.56 -1.67
CA ARG A 17 6.34 -49.64 -2.64
C ARG A 17 5.33 -48.61 -3.17
N ALA A 18 4.10 -49.03 -3.46
CA ALA A 18 3.04 -48.13 -3.90
C ALA A 18 2.68 -47.08 -2.81
N ASP A 19 2.70 -47.48 -1.53
CA ASP A 19 2.45 -46.58 -0.41
C ASP A 19 3.62 -45.58 -0.21
N GLU A 20 4.86 -46.03 -0.37
CA GLU A 20 6.05 -45.17 -0.34
C GLU A 20 6.05 -44.15 -1.50
N GLU A 21 5.68 -44.57 -2.70
CA GLU A 21 5.53 -43.69 -3.87
C GLU A 21 4.40 -42.67 -3.69
N ALA A 22 3.25 -43.10 -3.15
CA ALA A 22 2.13 -42.20 -2.83
C ALA A 22 2.53 -41.17 -1.77
N ALA A 23 3.22 -41.61 -0.70
CA ALA A 23 3.73 -40.71 0.33
C ALA A 23 4.75 -39.70 -0.21
N ALA A 24 5.58 -40.10 -1.19
CA ALA A 24 6.48 -39.19 -1.87
C ALA A 24 5.72 -38.16 -2.74
N SER A 25 4.72 -38.58 -3.51
CA SER A 25 3.86 -37.66 -4.30
C SER A 25 3.16 -36.64 -3.41
N HIS A 26 2.56 -37.10 -2.31
CA HIS A 26 1.85 -36.23 -1.37
C HIS A 26 2.78 -35.18 -0.73
N ARG A 27 4.06 -35.49 -0.50
CA ARG A 27 5.04 -34.51 0.01
C ARG A 27 5.36 -33.44 -1.04
N VAL A 28 5.47 -33.81 -2.31
CA VAL A 28 5.68 -32.86 -3.41
C VAL A 28 4.47 -31.95 -3.56
N GLU A 29 3.26 -32.53 -3.61
CA GLU A 29 2.00 -31.78 -3.69
C GLU A 29 1.82 -30.84 -2.50
N ALA A 30 2.11 -31.29 -1.26
CA ALA A 30 2.04 -30.44 -0.08
C ALA A 30 3.05 -29.28 -0.12
N SER A 31 4.26 -29.52 -0.65
CA SER A 31 5.27 -28.48 -0.88
C SER A 31 4.79 -27.45 -1.91
N ASP A 32 4.21 -27.91 -3.02
CA ASP A 32 3.73 -27.04 -4.09
C ASP A 32 2.49 -26.24 -3.66
N LEU A 33 1.57 -26.86 -2.93
CA LEU A 33 0.44 -26.18 -2.29
C LEU A 33 0.92 -25.14 -1.27
N SER A 34 1.88 -25.49 -0.41
CA SER A 34 2.46 -24.53 0.54
C SER A 34 3.13 -23.34 -0.17
N ARG A 35 3.81 -23.58 -1.29
CA ARG A 35 4.42 -22.55 -2.11
C ARG A 35 3.37 -21.66 -2.78
N SER A 36 2.31 -22.26 -3.33
CA SER A 36 1.19 -21.55 -3.95
C SER A 36 0.41 -20.68 -2.96
N LEU A 37 0.16 -21.18 -1.74
CA LEU A 37 -0.52 -20.44 -0.68
C LEU A 37 0.32 -19.26 -0.15
N ARG A 38 1.64 -19.44 -0.05
CA ARG A 38 2.54 -18.33 0.31
C ARG A 38 2.53 -17.24 -0.76
N TRP A 39 2.55 -17.66 -2.01
CA TRP A 39 2.51 -16.79 -3.17
C TRP A 39 1.23 -15.94 -3.23
N SER A 40 0.07 -16.54 -2.98
CA SER A 40 -1.20 -15.79 -2.97
C SER A 40 -1.27 -14.77 -1.83
N ALA A 41 -0.67 -15.07 -0.67
CA ALA A 41 -0.57 -14.12 0.43
C ALA A 41 0.33 -12.92 0.09
N GLU A 42 1.51 -13.17 -0.51
CA GLU A 42 2.43 -12.11 -0.95
C GLU A 42 1.80 -11.20 -2.03
N GLN A 43 1.04 -11.77 -2.96
CA GLN A 43 0.29 -11.00 -3.97
C GLN A 43 -0.82 -10.14 -3.35
N LEU A 44 -1.58 -10.70 -2.40
CA LEU A 44 -2.62 -9.96 -1.68
C LEU A 44 -2.05 -8.78 -0.89
N GLU A 45 -0.88 -8.96 -0.28
CA GLU A 45 -0.17 -7.91 0.45
C GLU A 45 0.29 -6.79 -0.48
N ALA A 46 0.85 -7.13 -1.64
CA ALA A 46 1.23 -6.15 -2.66
C ALA A 46 0.03 -5.38 -3.22
N ASP A 47 -1.07 -6.07 -3.55
CA ASP A 47 -2.31 -5.43 -4.01
C ASP A 47 -2.88 -4.48 -2.95
N ARG A 48 -2.81 -4.87 -1.67
CA ARG A 48 -3.23 -4.01 -0.56
C ARG A 48 -2.32 -2.79 -0.43
N ALA A 49 -1.00 -2.97 -0.53
CA ALA A 49 -0.05 -1.88 -0.46
C ALA A 49 -0.24 -0.88 -1.61
N ALA A 50 -0.46 -1.37 -2.84
CA ALA A 50 -0.75 -0.54 -4.00
C ALA A 50 -2.04 0.28 -3.83
N LYS A 51 -3.11 -0.31 -3.28
CA LYS A 51 -4.36 0.42 -2.99
C LYS A 51 -4.17 1.50 -1.92
N LEU A 52 -3.37 1.21 -0.89
CA LEU A 52 -3.07 2.19 0.16
C LEU A 52 -2.19 3.33 -0.36
N LEU A 53 -1.27 3.05 -1.27
CA LEU A 53 -0.49 4.06 -1.98
C LEU A 53 -1.40 4.98 -2.81
N LEU A 54 -2.31 4.41 -3.61
CA LEU A 54 -3.27 5.19 -4.40
C LEU A 54 -4.14 6.08 -3.52
N ALA A 55 -4.66 5.57 -2.40
CA ALA A 55 -5.43 6.37 -1.45
C ALA A 55 -4.60 7.52 -0.83
N ALA A 56 -3.30 7.31 -0.60
CA ALA A 56 -2.42 8.36 -0.10
C ALA A 56 -2.12 9.42 -1.17
N GLU A 57 -1.96 9.03 -2.44
CA GLU A 57 -1.84 9.95 -3.58
C GLU A 57 -3.07 10.83 -3.72
N GLU A 58 -4.27 10.23 -3.70
CA GLU A 58 -5.54 10.96 -3.75
C GLU A 58 -5.67 11.94 -2.58
N GLY A 59 -5.27 11.52 -1.37
CA GLY A 59 -5.24 12.37 -0.19
C GLY A 59 -4.28 13.57 -0.33
N LEU A 60 -3.07 13.34 -0.86
CA LEU A 60 -2.09 14.39 -1.12
C LEU A 60 -2.59 15.38 -2.18
N ILE A 61 -3.16 14.89 -3.29
CA ILE A 61 -3.78 15.71 -4.32
C ILE A 61 -4.93 16.54 -3.74
N GLY A 62 -5.75 15.95 -2.87
CA GLY A 62 -6.84 16.64 -2.18
C GLY A 62 -6.35 17.77 -1.28
N ALA A 63 -5.34 17.51 -0.44
CA ALA A 63 -4.73 18.51 0.43
C ALA A 63 -4.11 19.66 -0.38
N HIS A 64 -3.38 19.33 -1.45
CA HIS A 64 -2.76 20.31 -2.34
C HIS A 64 -3.81 21.16 -3.07
N SER A 65 -4.85 20.54 -3.62
CA SER A 65 -5.93 21.23 -4.34
C SER A 65 -6.71 22.16 -3.42
N ALA A 66 -6.96 21.76 -2.17
CA ALA A 66 -7.62 22.60 -1.18
C ALA A 66 -6.78 23.85 -0.85
N ALA A 67 -5.47 23.70 -0.69
CA ALA A 67 -4.57 24.84 -0.46
C ALA A 67 -4.52 25.79 -1.67
N LEU A 68 -4.48 25.24 -2.89
CA LEU A 68 -4.52 26.06 -4.11
C LEU A 68 -5.84 26.79 -4.30
N ALA A 69 -6.97 26.16 -3.98
CA ALA A 69 -8.30 26.79 -4.10
C ALA A 69 -8.45 27.99 -3.14
N ASN A 70 -7.83 27.92 -1.96
CA ASN A 70 -7.88 29.00 -0.96
C ASN A 70 -6.90 30.15 -1.26
N ALA A 71 -5.84 29.91 -2.05
CA ALA A 71 -4.78 30.89 -2.28
C ALA A 71 -5.26 32.22 -2.93
N PRO A 72 -6.11 32.22 -3.98
CA PRO A 72 -6.59 33.47 -4.59
C PRO A 72 -7.45 34.30 -3.65
N ALA A 73 -8.35 33.66 -2.88
CA ALA A 73 -9.21 34.35 -1.93
C ALA A 73 -8.40 34.95 -0.76
N ALA A 74 -7.41 34.22 -0.27
CA ALA A 74 -6.47 34.71 0.74
C ALA A 74 -5.66 35.91 0.22
N HIS A 75 -5.16 35.85 -1.02
CA HIS A 75 -4.40 36.94 -1.62
C HIS A 75 -5.24 38.20 -1.84
N ALA A 76 -6.48 38.06 -2.32
CA ALA A 76 -7.40 39.18 -2.48
C ALA A 76 -7.76 39.84 -1.14
N LEU A 77 -7.90 39.05 -0.07
CA LEU A 77 -8.07 39.57 1.29
C LEU A 77 -6.84 40.33 1.78
N GLU A 78 -5.63 39.80 1.54
CA GLU A 78 -4.36 40.46 1.88
C GLU A 78 -4.21 41.81 1.14
N GLN A 79 -4.52 41.86 -0.16
CA GLN A 79 -4.45 43.10 -0.95
C GLN A 79 -5.44 44.16 -0.46
N ARG A 80 -6.71 43.80 -0.26
CA ARG A 80 -7.72 44.74 0.27
C ARG A 80 -7.34 45.28 1.63
N ALA A 81 -6.77 44.42 2.48
CA ALA A 81 -6.34 44.82 3.80
C ALA A 81 -5.17 45.80 3.70
N LEU A 82 -4.20 45.59 2.79
CA LEU A 82 -3.09 46.52 2.53
C LEU A 82 -3.56 47.89 2.01
N ASP A 83 -4.53 47.91 1.09
CA ASP A 83 -5.07 49.15 0.53
C ASP A 83 -5.74 50.05 1.59
N GLN A 84 -6.22 49.46 2.69
CA GLN A 84 -6.87 50.15 3.81
C GLN A 84 -5.88 50.70 4.87
N VAL A 85 -4.64 50.20 4.90
CA VAL A 85 -3.62 50.57 5.92
C VAL A 85 -3.21 52.05 5.88
N GLY A 86 -3.59 52.81 4.84
CA GLY A 86 -3.32 54.25 4.73
C GLY A 86 -3.92 55.12 5.86
N GLN A 87 -4.78 54.57 6.71
CA GLN A 87 -5.39 55.27 7.86
C GLN A 87 -4.92 54.63 9.17
N SER A 88 -4.13 55.35 10.00
CA SER A 88 -3.36 54.76 11.12
C SER A 88 -4.17 53.99 12.19
N ALA A 89 -5.49 54.24 12.29
CA ALA A 89 -6.38 53.52 13.20
C ALA A 89 -6.71 52.07 12.74
N GLU A 90 -6.43 51.72 11.49
CA GLU A 90 -6.77 50.41 10.90
C GLU A 90 -5.58 49.44 10.88
N MET A 91 -4.37 49.90 11.23
CA MET A 91 -3.14 49.11 11.24
C MET A 91 -3.21 47.90 12.19
N ASP A 92 -3.79 48.07 13.39
CA ASP A 92 -3.92 46.97 14.36
C ASP A 92 -4.92 45.89 13.93
N ILE A 93 -5.93 46.27 13.13
CA ILE A 93 -6.90 45.35 12.53
C ILE A 93 -6.23 44.59 11.40
N TYR A 94 -5.45 45.28 10.57
CA TYR A 94 -4.62 44.69 9.52
C TYR A 94 -3.64 43.65 10.08
N LEU A 95 -2.85 44.01 11.09
CA LEU A 95 -1.87 43.10 11.70
C LEU A 95 -2.51 41.86 12.32
N ARG A 96 -3.69 42.00 12.96
CA ARG A 96 -4.44 40.84 13.48
C ARG A 96 -4.92 39.93 12.35
N SER A 97 -5.47 40.51 11.29
CA SER A 97 -5.95 39.77 10.12
C SER A 97 -4.81 39.02 9.43
N LEU A 98 -3.65 39.67 9.27
CA LEU A 98 -2.45 39.06 8.69
C LEU A 98 -1.95 37.88 9.53
N ARG A 99 -1.92 38.02 10.86
CA ARG A 99 -1.55 36.91 11.76
C ARG A 99 -2.50 35.71 11.61
N HIS A 100 -3.80 35.96 11.48
CA HIS A 100 -4.79 34.89 11.27
C HIS A 100 -4.61 34.23 9.90
N ALA A 101 -4.33 35.01 8.84
CA ALA A 101 -4.04 34.47 7.51
C ALA A 101 -2.78 33.61 7.51
N LEU A 102 -1.70 34.07 8.16
CA LEU A 102 -0.46 33.30 8.31
C LEU A 102 -0.65 32.01 9.12
N ALA A 103 -1.45 32.05 10.19
CA ALA A 103 -1.78 30.85 10.97
C ALA A 103 -2.53 29.82 10.13
N ARG A 104 -3.51 30.25 9.31
CA ARG A 104 -4.23 29.36 8.38
C ARG A 104 -3.31 28.77 7.33
N ARG A 105 -2.44 29.57 6.70
CA ARG A 105 -1.46 29.07 5.72
C ARG A 105 -0.50 28.04 6.34
N ARG A 106 -0.05 28.27 7.58
CA ARG A 106 0.76 27.27 8.30
C ARG A 106 0.01 25.96 8.47
N GLN A 107 -1.25 26.02 8.91
CA GLN A 107 -2.08 24.83 9.05
C GLN A 107 -2.31 24.09 7.72
N GLU A 108 -2.50 24.81 6.61
CA GLU A 108 -2.61 24.23 5.27
C GLU A 108 -1.30 23.54 4.85
N MET A 109 -0.15 24.17 5.12
CA MET A 109 1.17 23.60 4.86
C MET A 109 1.44 22.36 5.72
N ASP A 110 1.08 22.40 7.01
CA ASP A 110 1.21 21.25 7.93
C ASP A 110 0.37 20.07 7.44
N SER A 111 -0.84 20.34 6.91
CA SER A 111 -1.71 19.34 6.30
C SER A 111 -1.06 18.68 5.07
N ILE A 112 -0.52 19.49 4.15
CA ILE A 112 0.21 18.98 2.97
C ILE A 112 1.43 18.17 3.39
N GLU A 113 2.21 18.65 4.35
CA GLU A 113 3.40 17.95 4.85
C GLU A 113 3.03 16.61 5.46
N SER A 114 1.95 16.54 6.24
CA SER A 114 1.45 15.29 6.81
C SER A 114 1.00 14.30 5.73
N ALA A 115 0.32 14.78 4.68
CA ALA A 115 -0.10 13.96 3.56
C ALA A 115 1.10 13.47 2.73
N LEU A 116 2.14 14.29 2.57
CA LEU A 116 3.37 13.93 1.88
C LEU A 116 4.14 12.84 2.63
N ARG A 117 4.29 12.98 3.95
CA ARG A 117 4.92 11.94 4.79
C ARG A 117 4.17 10.61 4.69
N LEU A 118 2.84 10.65 4.75
CA LEU A 118 2.02 9.44 4.58
C LEU A 118 2.23 8.82 3.20
N TYR A 119 2.28 9.64 2.13
CA TYR A 119 2.57 9.17 0.79
C TYR A 119 3.94 8.48 0.69
N GLU A 120 4.99 9.10 1.22
CA GLU A 120 6.35 8.53 1.26
C GLU A 120 6.40 7.20 2.02
N GLU A 121 5.73 7.11 3.17
CA GLU A 121 5.58 5.87 3.94
C GLU A 121 4.88 4.78 3.13
N ARG A 122 3.83 5.13 2.37
CA ARG A 122 3.13 4.17 1.50
C ARG A 122 3.96 3.75 0.30
N CYS A 123 4.75 4.65 -0.31
CA CYS A 123 5.70 4.31 -1.36
C CYS A 123 6.71 3.27 -0.86
N ALA A 124 7.31 3.49 0.32
CA ALA A 124 8.26 2.55 0.89
C ALA A 124 7.62 1.19 1.20
N SER A 125 6.37 1.19 1.71
CA SER A 125 5.61 -0.03 1.98
C SER A 125 5.27 -0.81 0.70
N GLU A 126 4.86 -0.14 -0.37
CA GLU A 126 4.56 -0.76 -1.67
C GLU A 126 5.84 -1.33 -2.30
N GLU A 127 6.93 -0.56 -2.30
CA GLU A 127 8.19 -1.01 -2.87
C GLU A 127 8.72 -2.25 -2.12
N CYS A 128 8.59 -2.27 -0.79
CA CYS A 128 8.91 -3.42 0.03
C CYS A 128 8.06 -4.64 -0.38
N ALA A 129 6.74 -4.51 -0.44
CA ALA A 129 5.84 -5.60 -0.83
C ALA A 129 6.16 -6.12 -2.25
N ARG A 130 6.43 -5.21 -3.20
CA ARG A 130 6.79 -5.55 -4.58
C ARG A 130 8.08 -6.34 -4.69
N ARG A 131 9.10 -6.02 -3.89
CA ARG A 131 10.39 -6.75 -3.86
C ARG A 131 10.26 -8.19 -3.37
N HIS A 132 9.23 -8.50 -2.57
CA HIS A 132 8.99 -9.85 -2.08
C HIS A 132 8.34 -10.77 -3.14
N ILE A 133 7.72 -10.21 -4.18
CA ILE A 133 7.14 -10.98 -5.29
C ILE A 133 8.26 -11.45 -6.24
N LYS A 134 8.60 -12.74 -6.21
CA LYS A 134 9.76 -13.29 -6.95
C LYS A 134 9.59 -13.46 -8.49
N ARG A 135 8.44 -13.13 -9.10
CA ARG A 135 8.09 -13.11 -10.55
C ARG A 135 6.56 -13.19 -10.74
N PRO A 136 5.91 -12.39 -11.59
CA PRO A 136 4.50 -12.61 -11.90
C PRO A 136 4.30 -14.02 -12.45
N VAL A 137 3.33 -14.77 -11.89
CA VAL A 137 2.91 -16.05 -12.46
C VAL A 137 2.25 -15.70 -13.79
N SER A 138 2.91 -16.09 -14.89
CA SER A 138 2.24 -16.23 -16.18
C SER A 138 1.18 -17.31 -15.98
N LEU A 139 -0.06 -16.88 -15.75
CA LEU A 139 -1.18 -17.81 -15.80
C LEU A 139 -1.20 -18.42 -17.21
N PRO A 140 -1.54 -19.71 -17.37
CA PRO A 140 -1.50 -20.41 -18.67
C PRO A 140 -2.50 -19.88 -19.72
N TRP A 141 -3.23 -18.80 -19.40
CA TRP A 141 -4.13 -18.07 -20.29
C TRP A 141 -3.59 -16.67 -20.67
N GLY A 142 -2.33 -16.37 -20.37
CA GLY A 142 -1.62 -15.18 -20.83
C GLY A 142 -0.85 -15.43 -22.12
#